data_AF-A0A4Q1ZYJ7-F1
#
_entry.id   AF-A0A4Q1ZYJ7-F1
#
_cell.length_a   1.000
_cell.length_b   1.000
_cell.length_c   1.000
_cell.angle_alpha   90.00
_cell.angle_beta   90.00
_cell.angle_gamma   90.00
#
_symmetry.space_group_name_H-M   'P 1'
#
loop_
_entity.id
_entity.type
_entity.pdbx_description
1 polymer ?
#
loop_
_entity_poly.entity_id
_entity_poly.type
_entity_poly.pdbx_seq_one_letter_code
_entity_poly.pdbx_strand_id
1 'polypeptide(L)'
;MTTRRLMDIALALAGLEKEPHDTVISVAGEGIEKVLIGIDMDTPELLLAEKLGYDCVVSHHPKADSGSMDFHKVMNVQIDKMVEFGVPINKAQKKLRKKVADVDLGSHVGNYDRTSSAARLMNMPYMNIHLPADILTENFVQEYLDTKFEKQPKTTLQDICDALNEIEEYQKSLAKPVIRVGGAGDYAGKIAVLMAGGTNGGAEVFKSYFEAGVGTIICMHVPGDVKKAVEEQGIGNVIVAGHMSSDSIGLNMIIKEWEKAGVEVTKMSGIV
;
A
#
# COMPACT_ATOMS: atom_id res chain seq x y z
N MET A 1 7.82 -5.99 -24.42
CA MET A 1 6.67 -5.93 -23.49
C MET A 1 5.78 -4.73 -23.83
N THR A 2 4.56 -4.60 -23.31
CA THR A 2 3.73 -3.37 -23.38
C THR A 2 3.33 -2.93 -21.97
N THR A 3 2.99 -1.64 -21.75
CA THR A 3 2.49 -1.18 -20.44
C THR A 3 1.22 -1.94 -20.02
N ARG A 4 0.35 -2.24 -20.98
CA ARG A 4 -0.84 -3.09 -20.78
C ARG A 4 -0.45 -4.45 -20.22
N ARG A 5 0.54 -5.13 -20.81
CA ARG A 5 0.96 -6.46 -20.36
C ARG A 5 1.62 -6.43 -18.98
N LEU A 6 2.41 -5.39 -18.67
CA LEU A 6 2.96 -5.17 -17.31
C LEU A 6 1.84 -5.04 -16.28
N MET A 7 0.82 -4.23 -16.59
CA MET A 7 -0.36 -4.04 -15.74
C MET A 7 -1.15 -5.34 -15.58
N ASP A 8 -1.40 -6.09 -16.66
CA ASP A 8 -2.14 -7.35 -16.60
C ASP A 8 -1.48 -8.38 -15.69
N ILE A 9 -0.15 -8.42 -15.66
CA ILE A 9 0.60 -9.30 -14.74
C ILE A 9 0.36 -8.88 -13.29
N ALA A 10 0.42 -7.58 -12.98
CA ALA A 10 0.18 -7.07 -11.63
C ALA A 10 -1.26 -7.31 -11.16
N LEU A 11 -2.24 -7.05 -12.03
CA LEU A 11 -3.65 -7.31 -11.74
C LEU A 11 -3.93 -8.80 -11.53
N ALA A 12 -3.40 -9.67 -12.39
CA ALA A 12 -3.57 -11.12 -12.26
C ALA A 12 -2.95 -11.65 -10.96
N LEU A 13 -1.77 -11.14 -10.58
CA LEU A 13 -1.10 -11.53 -9.34
C LEU A 13 -1.93 -11.12 -8.11
N ALA A 14 -2.52 -9.93 -8.13
CA ALA A 14 -3.39 -9.42 -7.07
C ALA A 14 -4.83 -9.96 -7.11
N GLY A 15 -5.17 -10.84 -8.07
CA GLY A 15 -6.52 -11.38 -8.23
C GLY A 15 -7.57 -10.35 -8.67
N LEU A 16 -7.16 -9.29 -9.37
CA LEU A 16 -8.03 -8.22 -9.85
C LEU A 16 -8.36 -8.39 -11.34
N GLU A 17 -9.63 -8.21 -11.70
CA GLU A 17 -10.07 -8.28 -13.11
C GLU A 17 -9.92 -6.95 -13.87
N LYS A 18 -9.81 -5.83 -13.15
CA LYS A 18 -9.74 -4.47 -13.70
C LYS A 18 -8.88 -3.57 -12.83
N GLU A 19 -8.42 -2.47 -13.41
CA GLU A 19 -7.69 -1.46 -12.65
C GLU A 19 -8.54 -0.87 -11.52
N PRO A 20 -7.99 -0.80 -10.30
CA PRO A 20 -8.53 0.04 -9.26
C PRO A 20 -8.31 1.52 -9.57
N HIS A 21 -9.09 2.40 -8.92
CA HIS A 21 -9.09 3.83 -9.20
C HIS A 21 -7.74 4.54 -8.99
N ASP A 22 -6.86 3.95 -8.20
CA ASP A 22 -5.52 4.48 -7.88
C ASP A 22 -4.41 3.87 -8.74
N THR A 23 -4.73 3.14 -9.81
CA THR A 23 -3.75 2.39 -10.61
C THR A 23 -4.03 2.62 -12.08
N VAL A 24 -3.13 3.31 -12.78
CA VAL A 24 -3.41 3.85 -14.12
C VAL A 24 -2.19 3.74 -15.04
N ILE A 25 -2.45 3.52 -16.33
CA ILE A 25 -1.49 3.74 -17.41
C ILE A 25 -1.69 5.17 -17.93
N SER A 26 -0.82 6.09 -17.52
CA SER A 26 -0.88 7.51 -17.91
C SER A 26 -0.39 7.74 -19.34
N VAL A 27 0.68 7.03 -19.74
CA VAL A 27 1.24 7.07 -21.09
C VAL A 27 1.52 5.64 -21.52
N ALA A 28 0.80 5.16 -22.53
CA ALA A 28 0.97 3.83 -23.06
C ALA A 28 2.31 3.69 -23.80
N GLY A 29 2.88 2.49 -23.77
CA GLY A 29 4.13 2.16 -24.42
C GLY A 29 4.18 0.74 -24.93
N GLU A 30 4.96 0.54 -25.99
CA GLU A 30 5.23 -0.74 -26.64
C GLU A 30 6.74 -0.97 -26.71
N GLY A 31 7.17 -2.20 -26.93
CA GLY A 31 8.60 -2.52 -27.05
C GLY A 31 9.39 -2.36 -25.75
N ILE A 32 8.74 -2.39 -24.58
CA ILE A 32 9.40 -2.20 -23.29
C ILE A 32 10.30 -3.40 -22.98
N GLU A 33 11.57 -3.13 -22.71
CA GLU A 33 12.58 -4.11 -22.27
C GLU A 33 13.18 -3.70 -20.91
N LYS A 34 13.32 -2.39 -20.65
CA LYS A 34 13.91 -1.83 -19.43
C LYS A 34 12.94 -0.92 -18.69
N VAL A 35 12.66 -1.26 -17.43
CA VAL A 35 11.78 -0.48 -16.54
C VAL A 35 12.59 0.15 -15.40
N LEU A 36 12.37 1.44 -15.17
CA LEU A 36 12.78 2.10 -13.93
C LEU A 36 11.55 2.21 -13.02
N ILE A 37 11.61 1.60 -11.84
CA ILE A 37 10.51 1.58 -10.87
C ILE A 37 10.92 2.14 -9.52
N GLY A 38 10.01 2.88 -8.89
CA GLY A 38 10.19 3.37 -7.53
C GLY A 38 8.88 3.74 -6.85
N ILE A 39 8.92 4.08 -5.56
CA ILE A 39 7.71 4.39 -4.80
C ILE A 39 7.15 5.74 -5.25
N ASP A 40 7.99 6.77 -5.21
CA ASP A 40 7.66 8.12 -5.69
C ASP A 40 8.47 8.43 -6.95
N MET A 41 7.78 8.56 -8.09
CA MET A 41 8.41 8.92 -9.37
C MET A 41 7.69 10.14 -9.97
N ASP A 42 8.36 11.29 -9.96
CA ASP A 42 7.86 12.53 -10.55
C ASP A 42 8.73 12.96 -11.74
N THR A 43 8.48 14.14 -12.32
CA THR A 43 9.26 14.67 -13.45
C THR A 43 10.79 14.50 -13.33
N PRO A 44 11.44 14.69 -12.15
CA PRO A 44 12.88 14.46 -12.03
C PRO A 44 13.31 13.01 -12.32
N GLU A 45 12.55 12.02 -11.84
CA GLU A 45 12.82 10.61 -12.09
C GLU A 45 12.56 10.23 -13.54
N LEU A 46 11.56 10.84 -14.18
CA LEU A 46 11.30 10.67 -15.62
C LEU A 46 12.48 11.18 -16.46
N LEU A 47 13.03 12.36 -16.14
CA LEU A 47 14.22 12.91 -16.79
C LEU A 47 15.45 12.02 -16.59
N LEU A 48 15.59 11.44 -15.39
CA LEU A 48 16.66 10.48 -15.11
C LEU A 48 16.49 9.20 -15.95
N ALA A 49 15.28 8.68 -16.05
CA ALA A 49 14.97 7.48 -16.84
C ALA A 49 15.29 7.67 -18.33
N GLU A 50 14.88 8.81 -18.91
CA GLU A 50 15.21 9.17 -20.29
C GLU A 50 16.73 9.24 -20.50
N LYS A 51 17.45 9.93 -19.61
CA LYS A 51 18.91 10.06 -19.70
C LYS A 51 19.64 8.72 -19.61
N LEU A 52 19.10 7.78 -18.83
CA LEU A 52 19.68 6.44 -18.63
C LEU A 52 19.19 5.42 -19.67
N GLY A 53 18.27 5.81 -20.58
CA GLY A 53 17.77 4.94 -21.65
C GLY A 53 16.83 3.84 -21.16
N TYR A 54 15.94 4.14 -20.22
CA TYR A 54 14.83 3.25 -19.85
C TYR A 54 13.64 3.43 -20.79
N ASP A 55 12.88 2.35 -21.01
CA ASP A 55 11.74 2.34 -21.93
C ASP A 55 10.43 2.67 -21.22
N CYS A 56 10.38 2.57 -19.89
CA CYS A 56 9.19 2.87 -19.11
C CYS A 56 9.56 3.23 -17.67
N VAL A 57 8.81 4.18 -17.10
CA VAL A 57 8.84 4.50 -15.68
C VAL A 57 7.56 3.99 -15.00
N VAL A 58 7.73 3.36 -13.85
CA VAL A 58 6.61 2.92 -13.00
C VAL A 58 6.72 3.56 -11.62
N SER A 59 5.67 4.23 -11.17
CA SER A 59 5.55 4.64 -9.76
C SER A 59 4.67 3.67 -8.98
N HIS A 60 4.89 3.58 -7.67
CA HIS A 60 3.89 2.97 -6.78
C HIS A 60 2.77 3.97 -6.52
N HIS A 61 3.10 5.08 -5.87
CA HIS A 61 2.14 6.12 -5.55
C HIS A 61 1.60 6.79 -6.82
N PRO A 62 0.30 7.09 -6.87
CA PRO A 62 -0.26 7.85 -7.99
C PRO A 62 0.26 9.28 -7.99
N LYS A 63 0.91 9.69 -9.08
CA LYS A 63 1.41 11.07 -9.28
C LYS A 63 0.71 11.84 -10.39
N ALA A 64 -0.22 11.20 -11.10
CA ALA A 64 -0.89 11.81 -12.24
C ALA A 64 -2.30 11.29 -12.47
N ASP A 65 -3.03 12.08 -13.27
CA ASP A 65 -4.31 11.78 -13.89
C ASP A 65 -5.36 11.27 -12.89
N SER A 66 -6.22 10.36 -13.34
CA SER A 66 -7.27 9.77 -12.52
C SER A 66 -6.73 8.99 -11.32
N GLY A 67 -5.52 8.43 -11.40
CA GLY A 67 -4.93 7.69 -10.28
C GLY A 67 -4.82 8.54 -9.02
N SER A 68 -4.40 9.80 -9.17
CA SER A 68 -4.32 10.76 -8.07
C SER A 68 -5.67 11.43 -7.76
N MET A 69 -6.46 11.77 -8.77
CA MET A 69 -7.75 12.46 -8.60
C MET A 69 -8.81 11.58 -7.93
N ASP A 70 -8.93 10.33 -8.42
CA ASP A 70 -9.93 9.36 -7.96
C ASP A 70 -9.42 8.47 -6.81
N PHE A 71 -8.26 8.79 -6.23
CA PHE A 71 -7.65 8.00 -5.17
C PHE A 71 -8.62 7.69 -4.02
N HIS A 72 -9.45 8.66 -3.61
CA HIS A 72 -10.45 8.49 -2.56
C HIS A 72 -11.44 7.33 -2.84
N LYS A 73 -11.71 7.01 -4.12
CA LYS A 73 -12.66 5.95 -4.51
C LYS A 73 -12.14 4.57 -4.19
N VAL A 74 -10.81 4.37 -4.21
CA VAL A 74 -10.19 3.07 -3.92
C VAL A 74 -10.41 2.64 -2.47
N MET A 75 -10.58 3.59 -1.56
CA MET A 75 -10.76 3.32 -0.15
C MET A 75 -11.96 2.42 0.15
N ASN A 76 -12.97 2.36 -0.73
CA ASN A 76 -14.14 1.50 -0.54
C ASN A 76 -13.80 0.00 -0.40
N VAL A 77 -12.64 -0.45 -0.90
CA VAL A 77 -12.17 -1.84 -0.68
C VAL A 77 -11.93 -2.16 0.80
N GLN A 78 -11.71 -1.14 1.65
CA GLN A 78 -11.60 -1.32 3.09
C GLN A 78 -12.92 -1.81 3.72
N ILE A 79 -14.07 -1.61 3.07
CA ILE A 79 -15.36 -2.09 3.59
C ILE A 79 -15.35 -3.62 3.67
N ASP A 80 -14.87 -4.29 2.62
CA ASP A 80 -14.81 -5.75 2.58
C ASP A 80 -13.82 -6.28 3.61
N LYS A 81 -12.67 -5.61 3.78
CA LYS A 81 -11.70 -5.94 4.84
C LYS A 81 -12.29 -5.77 6.24
N MET A 82 -13.08 -4.72 6.48
CA MET A 82 -13.78 -4.55 7.76
C MET A 82 -14.77 -5.69 8.04
N VAL A 83 -15.48 -6.15 7.01
CA VAL A 83 -16.44 -7.27 7.11
C VAL A 83 -15.72 -8.59 7.37
N GLU A 84 -14.59 -8.85 6.72
CA GLU A 84 -13.72 -10.01 6.98
C GLU A 84 -13.35 -10.13 8.47
N PHE A 85 -13.16 -9.00 9.14
CA PHE A 85 -12.84 -8.95 10.57
C PHE A 85 -14.06 -8.84 11.50
N GLY A 86 -15.28 -8.99 10.98
CA GLY A 86 -16.50 -9.06 11.77
C GLY A 86 -17.20 -7.73 12.01
N VAL A 87 -16.77 -6.64 11.37
CA VAL A 87 -17.51 -5.37 11.43
C VAL A 87 -18.77 -5.47 10.55
N PRO A 88 -19.96 -5.13 11.06
CA PRO A 88 -21.17 -5.11 10.24
C PRO A 88 -21.03 -4.17 9.02
N ILE A 89 -21.40 -4.64 7.83
CA ILE A 89 -21.19 -3.92 6.56
C ILE A 89 -21.77 -2.49 6.56
N ASN A 90 -22.94 -2.30 7.17
CA ASN A 90 -23.58 -1.00 7.31
C ASN A 90 -22.80 -0.04 8.23
N LYS A 91 -22.10 -0.58 9.25
CA LYS A 91 -21.20 0.19 10.12
C LYS A 91 -19.91 0.51 9.36
N ALA A 92 -19.30 -0.47 8.70
CA ALA A 92 -18.10 -0.28 7.89
C ALA A 92 -18.28 0.86 6.87
N GLN A 93 -19.34 0.79 6.05
CA GLN A 93 -19.67 1.82 5.07
C GLN A 93 -19.84 3.22 5.70
N LYS A 94 -20.55 3.32 6.83
CA LYS A 94 -20.80 4.61 7.49
C LYS A 94 -19.53 5.21 8.11
N LYS A 95 -18.69 4.38 8.73
CA LYS A 95 -17.47 4.82 9.42
C LYS A 95 -16.38 5.23 8.45
N LEU A 96 -16.27 4.54 7.32
CA LEU A 96 -15.32 4.88 6.28
C LEU A 96 -15.71 6.15 5.50
N ARG A 97 -17.01 6.41 5.29
CA ARG A 97 -17.52 7.54 4.47
C ARG A 97 -16.88 8.88 4.80
N LYS A 98 -16.72 9.20 6.09
CA LYS A 98 -16.11 10.47 6.50
C LYS A 98 -14.68 10.57 5.98
N LYS A 99 -13.88 9.51 6.18
CA LYS A 99 -12.49 9.50 5.75
C LYS A 99 -12.35 9.62 4.23
N VAL A 100 -13.23 8.97 3.46
CA VAL A 100 -13.28 9.10 2.00
C VAL A 100 -13.52 10.56 1.59
N ALA A 101 -14.50 11.22 2.21
CA ALA A 101 -14.80 12.62 1.93
C ALA A 101 -13.65 13.56 2.33
N ASP A 102 -12.95 13.29 3.44
CA ASP A 102 -11.79 14.07 3.87
C ASP A 102 -10.62 13.94 2.86
N VAL A 103 -10.41 12.73 2.31
CA VAL A 103 -9.38 12.47 1.29
C VAL A 103 -9.73 13.12 -0.05
N ASP A 104 -10.99 13.04 -0.47
CA ASP A 104 -11.50 13.72 -1.67
C ASP A 104 -11.33 15.25 -1.56
N LEU A 105 -11.79 15.83 -0.46
CA LEU A 105 -11.64 17.26 -0.20
C LEU A 105 -10.16 17.70 -0.20
N GLY A 106 -9.28 16.85 0.35
CA GLY A 106 -7.84 17.10 0.38
C GLY A 106 -7.17 17.03 -0.99
N SER A 107 -7.73 16.32 -1.97
CA SER A 107 -7.13 16.16 -3.29
C SER A 107 -7.37 17.36 -4.20
N HIS A 108 -8.43 18.17 -3.96
CA HIS A 108 -8.88 19.27 -4.84
C HIS A 108 -7.81 20.27 -5.32
N VAL A 109 -6.72 20.44 -4.57
CA VAL A 109 -5.62 21.36 -4.92
C VAL A 109 -4.57 20.74 -5.85
N GLY A 110 -4.71 19.46 -6.18
CA GLY A 110 -3.74 18.69 -6.95
C GLY A 110 -3.65 19.15 -8.41
N ASN A 111 -2.43 19.36 -8.89
CA ASN A 111 -2.16 19.45 -10.32
C ASN A 111 -1.94 18.03 -10.87
N TYR A 112 -3.03 17.36 -11.22
CA TYR A 112 -3.03 15.97 -11.66
C TYR A 112 -2.33 15.76 -13.02
N ASP A 113 -2.13 16.81 -13.81
CA ASP A 113 -1.54 16.71 -15.14
C ASP A 113 -0.01 16.84 -15.13
N ARG A 114 0.59 17.26 -14.01
CA ARG A 114 2.00 17.68 -13.94
C ARG A 114 2.97 16.60 -14.43
N THR A 115 2.86 15.39 -13.88
CA THR A 115 3.82 14.31 -14.17
C THR A 115 3.49 13.63 -15.51
N SER A 116 2.20 13.41 -15.83
CA SER A 116 1.79 12.79 -17.08
C SER A 116 2.02 13.69 -18.31
N SER A 117 1.83 15.01 -18.21
CA SER A 117 2.14 15.93 -19.31
C SER A 117 3.63 15.96 -19.65
N ALA A 118 4.50 15.93 -18.63
CA ALA A 118 5.94 15.79 -18.84
C ALA A 118 6.28 14.46 -19.52
N ALA A 119 5.71 13.34 -19.05
CA ALA A 119 5.89 12.02 -19.66
C ALA A 119 5.48 12.02 -21.14
N ARG A 120 4.32 12.60 -21.48
CA ARG A 120 3.83 12.73 -22.86
C ARG A 120 4.77 13.56 -23.73
N LEU A 121 5.28 14.68 -23.22
CA LEU A 121 6.20 15.54 -23.97
C LEU A 121 7.53 14.83 -24.30
N MET A 122 7.98 13.97 -23.39
CA MET A 122 9.20 13.16 -23.55
C MET A 122 8.98 11.89 -24.37
N ASN A 123 7.73 11.54 -24.69
CA ASN A 123 7.35 10.22 -25.20
C ASN A 123 7.84 9.08 -24.30
N MET A 124 7.79 9.27 -22.97
CA MET A 124 8.17 8.29 -21.97
C MET A 124 6.92 7.52 -21.50
N PRO A 125 6.81 6.20 -21.77
CA PRO A 125 5.79 5.37 -21.17
C PRO A 125 5.80 5.45 -19.64
N TYR A 126 4.64 5.72 -19.06
CA TYR A 126 4.49 5.99 -17.64
C TYR A 126 3.18 5.40 -17.11
N MET A 127 3.28 4.68 -15.99
CA MET A 127 2.14 4.08 -15.30
C MET A 127 2.41 4.03 -13.80
N ASN A 128 1.36 3.80 -13.01
CA ASN A 128 1.51 3.52 -11.59
C ASN A 128 0.79 2.23 -11.20
N ILE A 129 1.30 1.57 -10.14
CA ILE A 129 0.71 0.35 -9.58
C ILE A 129 0.64 0.49 -8.06
N HIS A 130 -0.56 0.79 -7.56
CA HIS A 130 -0.78 1.06 -6.14
C HIS A 130 -1.50 -0.10 -5.45
N LEU A 131 -2.85 -0.11 -5.43
CA LEU A 131 -3.62 -1.14 -4.74
C LEU A 131 -3.23 -2.60 -5.09
N PRO A 132 -2.88 -2.98 -6.34
CA PRO A 132 -2.43 -4.34 -6.61
C PRO A 132 -1.21 -4.74 -5.77
N ALA A 133 -0.24 -3.84 -5.60
CA ALA A 133 0.92 -4.09 -4.74
C ALA A 133 0.49 -4.17 -3.27
N ASP A 134 -0.37 -3.26 -2.81
CA ASP A 134 -0.81 -3.25 -1.42
C ASP A 134 -1.58 -4.50 -1.01
N ILE A 135 -2.44 -5.03 -1.89
CA ILE A 135 -3.18 -6.27 -1.65
C ILE A 135 -2.21 -7.43 -1.47
N LEU A 136 -1.16 -7.50 -2.31
CA LEU A 136 -0.14 -8.55 -2.20
C LEU A 136 0.61 -8.45 -0.87
N THR A 137 1.04 -7.24 -0.49
CA THR A 137 1.66 -6.98 0.81
C THR A 137 0.73 -7.36 1.96
N GLU A 138 -0.50 -6.86 1.96
CA GLU A 138 -1.48 -7.09 3.03
C GLU A 138 -1.73 -8.60 3.24
N ASN A 139 -1.98 -9.33 2.15
CA ASN A 139 -2.24 -10.76 2.21
C ASN A 139 -1.01 -11.54 2.69
N PHE A 140 0.17 -11.23 2.15
CA PHE A 140 1.42 -11.90 2.55
C PHE A 140 1.70 -11.71 4.04
N VAL A 141 1.64 -10.46 4.53
CA VAL A 141 1.94 -10.15 5.94
C VAL A 141 0.88 -10.74 6.87
N GLN A 142 -0.40 -10.70 6.49
CA GLN A 142 -1.49 -11.32 7.26
C GLN A 142 -1.28 -12.83 7.38
N GLU A 143 -1.07 -13.53 6.26
CA GLU A 143 -0.86 -14.99 6.23
C GLU A 143 0.39 -15.40 7.03
N TYR A 144 1.48 -14.64 6.87
CA TYR A 144 2.72 -14.88 7.61
C TYR A 144 2.51 -14.79 9.13
N LEU A 145 1.85 -13.74 9.61
CA LEU A 145 1.61 -13.55 11.05
C LEU A 145 0.59 -14.55 11.60
N ASP A 146 -0.49 -14.82 10.87
CA ASP A 146 -1.49 -15.83 11.26
C ASP A 146 -0.86 -17.20 11.39
N THR A 147 -0.05 -17.61 10.41
CA THR A 147 0.67 -18.90 10.45
C THR A 147 1.64 -18.96 11.61
N LYS A 148 2.39 -17.88 11.85
CA LYS A 148 3.43 -17.83 12.89
C LYS A 148 2.86 -17.88 14.31
N PHE A 149 1.69 -17.29 14.52
CA PHE A 149 1.08 -17.13 15.83
C PHE A 149 -0.20 -17.97 16.06
N GLU A 150 -0.59 -18.84 15.12
CA GLU A 150 -1.79 -19.69 15.18
C GLU A 150 -1.97 -20.39 16.55
N LYS A 151 -0.87 -20.91 17.11
CA LYS A 151 -0.86 -21.69 18.36
C LYS A 151 -0.28 -20.90 19.55
N GLN A 152 -0.17 -19.58 19.44
CA GLN A 152 0.45 -18.70 20.41
C GLN A 152 -0.55 -17.64 20.92
N PRO A 153 -1.53 -18.04 21.77
CA PRO A 153 -2.60 -17.13 22.22
C PRO A 153 -2.12 -15.98 23.12
N LYS A 154 -0.86 -16.02 23.56
CA LYS A 154 -0.21 -15.01 24.40
C LYS A 154 0.87 -14.23 23.66
N THR A 155 0.80 -14.18 22.33
CA THR A 155 1.67 -13.35 21.49
C THR A 155 1.63 -11.90 21.98
N THR A 156 2.80 -11.31 22.19
CA THR A 156 2.96 -9.92 22.62
C THR A 156 3.18 -9.00 21.42
N LEU A 157 3.06 -7.68 21.63
CA LEU A 157 3.39 -6.72 20.58
C LEU A 157 4.87 -6.77 20.18
N GLN A 158 5.77 -7.09 21.10
CA GLN A 158 7.19 -7.28 20.78
C GLN A 158 7.40 -8.49 19.86
N ASP A 159 6.72 -9.61 20.12
CA ASP A 159 6.83 -10.80 19.27
C ASP A 159 6.41 -10.49 17.82
N ILE A 160 5.40 -9.65 17.62
CA ILE A 160 4.99 -9.18 16.29
C ILE A 160 6.09 -8.33 15.65
N CYS A 161 6.64 -7.35 16.37
CA CYS A 161 7.74 -6.54 15.86
C CYS A 161 8.95 -7.39 15.45
N ASP A 162 9.28 -8.41 16.23
CA ASP A 162 10.38 -9.33 15.94
C ASP A 162 10.06 -10.19 14.72
N ALA A 163 8.84 -10.74 14.64
CA ALA A 163 8.40 -11.51 13.50
C ALA A 163 8.39 -10.70 12.20
N LEU A 164 7.93 -9.44 12.22
CA LEU A 164 7.99 -8.56 11.07
C LEU A 164 9.43 -8.32 10.64
N ASN A 165 10.37 -8.15 11.56
CA ASN A 165 11.79 -7.96 11.24
C ASN A 165 12.48 -9.18 10.62
N GLU A 166 11.83 -10.34 10.55
CA GLU A 166 12.32 -11.51 9.80
C GLU A 166 11.96 -11.46 8.31
N ILE A 167 11.03 -10.59 7.90
CA ILE A 167 10.73 -10.35 6.48
C ILE A 167 11.84 -9.46 5.91
N GLU A 168 12.37 -9.84 4.74
CA GLU A 168 13.57 -9.24 4.15
C GLU A 168 13.46 -7.72 3.96
N GLU A 169 12.32 -7.22 3.48
CA GLU A 169 12.06 -5.81 3.26
C GLU A 169 12.10 -5.00 4.57
N TYR A 170 11.48 -5.52 5.64
CA TYR A 170 11.53 -4.89 6.97
C TYR A 170 12.95 -4.99 7.58
N GLN A 171 13.66 -6.09 7.34
CA GLN A 171 15.04 -6.27 7.79
C GLN A 171 16.01 -5.29 7.12
N LYS A 172 15.83 -4.98 5.83
CA LYS A 172 16.68 -4.03 5.08
C LYS A 172 16.32 -2.57 5.28
N SER A 173 15.06 -2.28 5.65
CA SER A 173 14.60 -0.91 5.84
C SER A 173 15.28 -0.20 7.02
N LEU A 174 15.51 1.10 6.85
CA LEU A 174 15.96 1.99 7.93
C LEU A 174 14.87 2.18 8.99
N ALA A 175 13.60 2.27 8.57
CA ALA A 175 12.46 2.39 9.45
C ALA A 175 12.00 0.99 9.86
N LYS A 176 12.28 0.63 11.12
CA LYS A 176 11.86 -0.65 11.68
C LYS A 176 10.39 -0.63 12.12
N PRO A 177 9.73 -1.80 12.16
CA PRO A 177 8.43 -1.96 12.80
C PRO A 177 8.45 -1.38 14.22
N VAL A 178 7.44 -0.58 14.56
CA VAL A 178 7.39 0.15 15.83
C VAL A 178 5.98 0.17 16.41
N ILE A 179 5.89 -0.10 17.70
CA ILE A 179 4.65 0.03 18.47
C ILE A 179 4.34 1.52 18.62
N ARG A 180 3.20 1.95 18.08
CA ARG A 180 2.71 3.34 18.19
C ARG A 180 1.65 3.49 19.26
N VAL A 181 0.87 2.44 19.52
CA VAL A 181 -0.09 2.39 20.62
C VAL A 181 -0.01 1.02 21.28
N GLY A 182 0.05 1.00 22.60
CA GLY A 182 0.35 -0.18 23.42
C GLY A 182 1.81 -0.22 23.89
N GLY A 183 2.14 -1.24 24.67
CA GLY A 183 3.49 -1.54 25.17
C GLY A 183 4.01 -2.88 24.66
N ALA A 184 5.34 -3.04 24.67
CA ALA A 184 6.02 -4.24 24.18
C ALA A 184 5.49 -5.54 24.81
N GLY A 185 5.11 -5.52 26.09
CA GLY A 185 4.58 -6.67 26.82
C GLY A 185 3.07 -6.86 26.74
N ASP A 186 2.33 -5.99 26.05
CA ASP A 186 0.88 -6.13 25.90
C ASP A 186 0.57 -7.30 24.97
N TYR A 187 -0.52 -8.03 25.26
CA TYR A 187 -0.97 -9.11 24.40
C TYR A 187 -1.61 -8.56 23.13
N ALA A 188 -1.26 -9.17 21.99
CA ALA A 188 -1.69 -8.70 20.68
C ALA A 188 -3.19 -8.92 20.42
N GLY A 189 -3.78 -9.99 20.97
CA GLY A 189 -5.12 -10.43 20.58
C GLY A 189 -5.19 -10.81 19.10
N LYS A 190 -6.37 -10.65 18.48
CA LYS A 190 -6.53 -10.86 17.03
C LYS A 190 -5.81 -9.75 16.26
N ILE A 191 -4.98 -10.13 15.30
CA ILE A 191 -4.17 -9.23 14.47
C ILE A 191 -4.94 -8.91 13.18
N ALA A 192 -5.03 -7.64 12.82
CA ALA A 192 -5.52 -7.20 11.51
C ALA A 192 -4.43 -6.39 10.80
N VAL A 193 -3.96 -6.90 9.66
CA VAL A 193 -3.06 -6.17 8.76
C VAL A 193 -3.91 -5.30 7.83
N LEU A 194 -3.69 -3.99 7.91
CA LEU A 194 -4.41 -2.96 7.16
C LEU A 194 -3.39 -2.13 6.37
N MET A 195 -3.14 -2.57 5.14
CA MET A 195 -2.13 -2.01 4.25
C MET A 195 -2.71 -1.67 2.87
N ALA A 196 -3.82 -2.29 2.49
CA ALA A 196 -4.54 -2.02 1.24
C ALA A 196 -5.71 -1.04 1.42
N GLY A 197 -6.12 -0.45 0.30
CA GLY A 197 -7.25 0.48 0.22
C GLY A 197 -6.85 1.94 0.28
N GLY A 198 -5.73 2.31 -0.33
CA GLY A 198 -5.31 3.69 -0.53
C GLY A 198 -4.57 4.26 0.66
N THR A 199 -5.26 4.46 1.79
CA THR A 199 -4.63 5.02 3.00
C THR A 199 -5.35 4.55 4.26
N ASN A 200 -4.83 4.87 5.45
CA ASN A 200 -5.49 4.53 6.71
C ASN A 200 -6.96 5.00 6.78
N GLY A 201 -7.84 4.16 7.32
CA GLY A 201 -9.27 4.46 7.50
C GLY A 201 -9.59 5.48 8.62
N GLY A 202 -8.59 5.91 9.38
CA GLY A 202 -8.75 6.85 10.49
C GLY A 202 -9.33 6.24 11.77
N ALA A 203 -9.51 7.10 12.78
CA ALA A 203 -9.83 6.69 14.15
C ALA A 203 -11.13 5.87 14.27
N GLU A 204 -12.17 6.25 13.51
CA GLU A 204 -13.48 5.60 13.55
C GLU A 204 -13.48 4.20 12.90
N VAL A 205 -12.66 4.01 11.86
CA VAL A 205 -12.46 2.69 11.24
C VAL A 205 -11.68 1.79 12.19
N PHE A 206 -10.59 2.28 12.78
CA PHE A 206 -9.79 1.53 13.75
C PHE A 206 -10.63 1.10 14.96
N LYS A 207 -11.40 2.04 15.53
CA LYS A 207 -12.35 1.74 16.62
C LYS A 207 -13.34 0.63 16.25
N SER A 208 -13.79 0.60 15.00
CA SER A 208 -14.75 -0.41 14.55
C SER A 208 -14.14 -1.81 14.52
N TYR A 209 -12.88 -1.96 14.11
CA TYR A 209 -12.14 -3.22 14.22
C TYR A 209 -11.97 -3.65 15.67
N PHE A 210 -11.57 -2.73 16.56
CA PHE A 210 -11.39 -3.05 17.97
C PHE A 210 -12.68 -3.50 18.64
N GLU A 211 -13.80 -2.81 18.37
CA GLU A 211 -15.13 -3.22 18.85
C GLU A 211 -15.62 -4.55 18.25
N ALA A 212 -15.04 -5.01 17.13
CA ALA A 212 -15.30 -6.31 16.53
C ALA A 212 -14.36 -7.42 17.07
N GLY A 213 -13.49 -7.10 18.03
CA GLY A 213 -12.60 -8.07 18.68
C GLY A 213 -11.19 -8.15 18.11
N VAL A 214 -10.80 -7.24 17.21
CA VAL A 214 -9.38 -7.06 16.84
C VAL A 214 -8.64 -6.47 18.03
N GLY A 215 -7.50 -7.07 18.41
CA GLY A 215 -6.66 -6.56 19.48
C GLY A 215 -5.56 -5.63 18.97
N THR A 216 -5.02 -5.90 17.77
CA THR A 216 -3.91 -5.13 17.21
C THR A 216 -4.12 -4.89 15.72
N ILE A 217 -3.96 -3.62 15.32
CA ILE A 217 -3.87 -3.23 13.91
C ILE A 217 -2.39 -3.06 13.54
N ILE A 218 -2.01 -3.64 12.41
CA ILE A 218 -0.70 -3.43 11.78
C ILE A 218 -0.93 -2.61 10.52
N CYS A 219 -0.28 -1.45 10.40
CA CYS A 219 -0.42 -0.58 9.24
C CYS A 219 0.93 -0.01 8.78
N MET A 220 0.92 0.63 7.61
CA MET A 220 2.12 1.27 7.05
C MET A 220 2.43 2.62 7.71
N HIS A 221 1.39 3.34 8.14
CA HIS A 221 1.50 4.65 8.77
C HIS A 221 0.25 4.96 9.62
N VAL A 222 0.39 5.86 10.60
CA VAL A 222 -0.73 6.38 11.41
C VAL A 222 -0.54 7.87 11.67
N PRO A 223 -1.51 8.74 11.30
CA PRO A 223 -1.49 10.15 11.65
C PRO A 223 -1.54 10.39 13.17
N GLY A 224 -0.99 11.52 13.64
CA GLY A 224 -0.89 11.82 15.08
C GLY A 224 -2.25 11.96 15.78
N ASP A 225 -3.25 12.51 15.10
CA ASP A 225 -4.64 12.59 15.58
C ASP A 225 -5.29 11.21 15.70
N VAL A 226 -5.06 10.33 14.72
CA VAL A 226 -5.55 8.94 14.76
C VAL A 226 -4.88 8.17 15.89
N LYS A 227 -3.55 8.27 16.03
CA LYS A 227 -2.79 7.66 17.13
C LYS A 227 -3.38 8.07 18.49
N LYS A 228 -3.55 9.39 18.70
CA LYS A 228 -4.08 9.93 19.95
C LYS A 228 -5.50 9.41 20.23
N ALA A 229 -6.36 9.38 19.21
CA ALA A 229 -7.72 8.87 19.36
C ALA A 229 -7.74 7.38 19.74
N VAL A 230 -6.81 6.57 19.23
CA VAL A 230 -6.71 5.14 19.60
C VAL A 230 -6.19 4.97 21.03
N GLU A 231 -5.21 5.77 21.46
CA GLU A 231 -4.74 5.79 22.86
C GLU A 231 -5.87 6.14 23.84
N GLU A 232 -6.66 7.17 23.51
CA GLU A 232 -7.79 7.62 24.34
C GLU A 232 -8.93 6.60 24.41
N GLN A 233 -9.09 5.77 23.36
CA GLN A 233 -10.06 4.68 23.38
C GLN A 233 -9.67 3.59 24.39
N GLY A 234 -8.37 3.30 24.53
CA GLY A 234 -7.87 2.27 25.44
C GLY A 234 -8.36 0.85 25.13
N ILE A 235 -8.74 0.57 23.88
CA ILE A 235 -9.32 -0.73 23.47
C ILE A 235 -8.28 -1.63 22.78
N GLY A 236 -7.43 -1.09 21.92
CA GLY A 236 -6.54 -1.88 21.08
C GLY A 236 -5.23 -1.19 20.75
N ASN A 237 -4.38 -1.90 20.04
CA ASN A 237 -2.99 -1.54 19.78
C ASN A 237 -2.75 -1.20 18.31
N VAL A 238 -1.66 -0.48 18.06
CA VAL A 238 -1.23 -0.13 16.70
C VAL A 238 0.27 -0.35 16.56
N ILE A 239 0.65 -1.18 15.60
CA ILE A 239 2.03 -1.32 15.12
C ILE A 239 2.13 -0.69 13.74
N VAL A 240 3.12 0.17 13.56
CA VAL A 240 3.50 0.69 12.24
C VAL A 240 4.67 -0.13 11.73
N ALA A 241 4.45 -0.92 10.69
CA ALA A 241 5.46 -1.83 10.12
C ALA A 241 6.56 -1.09 9.33
N GLY A 242 6.24 0.10 8.82
CA GLY A 242 7.13 0.94 8.01
C GLY A 242 6.63 1.03 6.57
N HIS A 243 6.47 2.26 6.07
CA HIS A 243 5.81 2.56 4.79
C HIS A 243 6.57 1.94 3.61
N MET A 244 7.79 2.42 3.33
CA MET A 244 8.55 2.01 2.14
C MET A 244 8.81 0.50 2.08
N SER A 245 9.12 -0.13 3.21
CA SER A 245 9.30 -1.58 3.29
C SER A 245 8.00 -2.36 3.04
N SER A 246 6.85 -1.84 3.45
CA SER A 246 5.57 -2.50 3.18
C SER A 246 5.22 -2.42 1.69
N ASP A 247 5.38 -1.24 1.08
CA ASP A 247 5.15 -1.06 -0.36
C ASP A 247 6.07 -1.97 -1.19
N SER A 248 7.32 -2.11 -0.72
CA SER A 248 8.34 -2.91 -1.39
C SER A 248 7.97 -4.39 -1.51
N ILE A 249 7.25 -4.98 -0.54
CA ILE A 249 6.91 -6.41 -0.53
C ILE A 249 6.10 -6.77 -1.80
N GLY A 250 4.95 -6.12 -1.99
CA GLY A 250 4.08 -6.34 -3.14
C GLY A 250 4.74 -5.95 -4.47
N LEU A 251 5.49 -4.85 -4.49
CA LEU A 251 6.25 -4.43 -5.67
C LEU A 251 7.31 -5.48 -6.05
N ASN A 252 8.06 -6.04 -5.08
CA ASN A 252 9.06 -7.07 -5.32
C ASN A 252 8.43 -8.35 -5.88
N MET A 253 7.23 -8.72 -5.44
CA MET A 253 6.47 -9.84 -6.00
C MET A 253 6.09 -9.59 -7.46
N ILE A 254 5.63 -8.38 -7.80
CA ILE A 254 5.28 -8.00 -9.19
C ILE A 254 6.52 -7.95 -10.09
N ILE A 255 7.59 -7.31 -9.61
CA ILE A 255 8.87 -7.17 -10.32
C ILE A 255 9.41 -8.56 -10.70
N LYS A 256 9.35 -9.52 -9.78
CA LYS A 256 9.78 -10.90 -10.04
C LYS A 256 9.03 -11.54 -11.21
N GLU A 257 7.74 -11.27 -11.37
CA GLU A 257 6.95 -11.78 -12.50
C GLU A 257 7.27 -11.05 -13.81
N TRP A 258 7.60 -9.76 -13.76
CA TRP A 258 8.08 -9.04 -14.93
C TRP A 258 9.46 -9.51 -15.41
N GLU A 259 10.39 -9.76 -14.47
CA GLU A 259 11.71 -10.32 -14.76
C GLU A 259 11.60 -11.71 -15.40
N LYS A 260 10.72 -12.58 -14.88
CA LYS A 260 10.40 -13.88 -15.51
C LYS A 260 9.84 -13.73 -16.93
N ALA A 261 9.12 -12.64 -17.19
CA ALA A 261 8.58 -12.32 -18.50
C ALA A 261 9.58 -11.61 -19.43
N GLY A 262 10.85 -11.48 -19.02
CA GLY A 262 11.96 -10.98 -19.83
C GLY A 262 12.20 -9.47 -19.76
N VAL A 263 11.67 -8.79 -18.74
CA VAL A 263 11.87 -7.34 -18.53
C VAL A 263 13.02 -7.11 -17.55
N GLU A 264 13.99 -6.28 -17.90
CA GLU A 264 15.01 -5.79 -17.00
C GLU A 264 14.41 -4.68 -16.11
N VAL A 265 14.48 -4.84 -14.79
CA VAL A 265 13.89 -3.90 -13.84
C VAL A 265 14.95 -3.32 -12.92
N THR A 266 15.05 -1.99 -12.91
CA THR A 266 15.90 -1.26 -11.95
C THR A 266 15.03 -0.59 -10.90
N LYS A 267 15.31 -0.91 -9.64
CA LYS A 267 14.63 -0.36 -8.47
C LYS A 267 15.30 0.94 -8.01
N MET A 268 14.50 1.94 -7.65
CA MET A 268 14.94 3.17 -7.01
C MET A 268 13.82 3.77 -6.14
N SER A 269 14.01 4.99 -5.61
CA SER A 269 13.02 5.73 -4.82
C SER A 269 12.32 4.87 -3.75
N GLY A 270 13.10 4.29 -2.84
CA GLY A 270 12.57 3.66 -1.62
C GLY A 270 12.24 2.17 -1.70
N ILE A 271 12.29 1.54 -2.88
CA ILE A 271 12.13 0.07 -2.98
C ILE A 271 13.35 -0.62 -2.37
N VAL A 272 13.13 -1.53 -1.40
CA VAL A 272 14.17 -2.28 -0.67
C VAL A 272 14.17 -3.78 -0.96
#